data_AF-A0A016UZZ1-F1
#
_entry.id   AF-A0A016UZZ1-F1
#
_cell.length_a   1.000
_cell.length_b   1.000
_cell.length_c   1.000
_cell.angle_alpha   90.00
_cell.angle_beta   90.00
_cell.angle_gamma   90.00
#
_symmetry.space_group_name_H-M   'P 1'
#
loop_
_entity.id
_entity.type
_entity.pdbx_description
1 polymer ?
#
loop_
_entity_poly.entity_id
_entity_poly.type
_entity_poly.pdbx_seq_one_letter_code
_entity_poly.pdbx_strand_id
1 'polypeptide(L)'
;MQEVKLLKRTIEAMNATQKNLKAEIAQRDHLIQENGLVLVEQEADEASQVSVESSGSSISIKPGPLLFSAETIKLVERAVPGSSSLDQKVRKLVDTNKKMRKDYEEMEQSIYSQRISRANHQANLAGHGPTDEVNNTSLRTTYEDKFKEAAKQLAELKFKLQEAERENTNHQGSIIRVEGQMKRFKANAEALEKELDEVKTQNRQLKKELRDKENALDEQKETNKHLQSRLEKYRNQRARPL
;
A
#
# COMPACT_ATOMS: atom_id res chain seq x y z
N MET A 1 -28.21 -36.68 35.64
CA MET A 1 -27.78 -35.92 36.85
C MET A 1 -26.26 -35.83 37.03
N GLN A 2 -25.48 -36.90 36.81
CA GLN A 2 -24.02 -36.86 36.97
C GLN A 2 -23.32 -36.02 35.87
N GLU A 3 -23.77 -36.12 34.63
CA GLU A 3 -23.25 -35.34 33.49
C GLU A 3 -23.41 -33.82 33.68
N VAL A 4 -24.57 -33.38 34.18
CA VAL A 4 -24.83 -31.97 34.52
C VAL A 4 -23.87 -31.48 35.62
N LYS A 5 -23.53 -32.32 36.60
CA LYS A 5 -22.55 -31.98 37.65
C LYS A 5 -21.13 -31.88 37.09
N LEU A 6 -20.77 -32.75 36.15
CA LEU A 6 -19.48 -32.70 35.47
C LEU A 6 -19.35 -31.41 34.64
N LEU A 7 -20.36 -31.09 33.83
CA LEU A 7 -20.41 -29.86 33.02
C LEU A 7 -20.31 -28.58 33.88
N LYS A 8 -21.00 -28.53 35.03
CA LYS A 8 -20.89 -27.40 35.95
C LYS A 8 -19.47 -27.20 36.49
N ARG A 9 -18.79 -28.28 36.89
CA ARG A 9 -17.39 -28.21 37.32
C ARG A 9 -16.45 -27.77 36.19
N THR A 10 -16.69 -28.22 34.97
CA THR A 10 -15.92 -27.78 33.79
C THR A 10 -16.10 -26.29 33.53
N ILE A 11 -17.33 -25.78 33.61
CA ILE A 11 -17.63 -24.35 33.44
C ILE A 11 -16.96 -23.53 34.55
N GLU A 12 -17.04 -23.96 35.81
CA GLU A 12 -16.37 -23.29 36.92
C GLU A 12 -14.84 -23.24 36.73
N ALA A 13 -14.23 -24.35 36.28
CA ALA A 13 -12.82 -24.40 35.97
C ALA A 13 -12.45 -23.45 34.81
N MET A 14 -13.24 -23.43 33.73
CA MET A 14 -13.05 -22.51 32.61
C MET A 14 -13.22 -21.04 33.01
N ASN A 15 -14.15 -20.73 33.91
CA ASN A 15 -14.33 -19.37 34.42
C ASN A 15 -13.15 -18.93 35.30
N ALA A 16 -12.61 -19.86 36.11
CA ALA A 16 -11.42 -19.59 36.91
C ALA A 16 -10.19 -19.33 36.01
N THR A 17 -9.97 -20.14 34.97
CA THR A 17 -8.88 -19.90 34.02
C THR A 17 -9.06 -18.59 33.25
N GLN A 18 -10.28 -18.27 32.81
CA GLN A 18 -10.59 -16.99 32.16
C GLN A 18 -10.28 -15.79 33.08
N LYS A 19 -10.60 -15.90 34.37
CA LYS A 19 -10.29 -14.86 35.37
C LYS A 19 -8.79 -14.68 35.55
N ASN A 20 -8.04 -15.78 35.65
CA ASN A 20 -6.58 -15.73 35.78
C ASN A 20 -5.92 -15.11 34.54
N LEU A 21 -6.34 -15.52 33.34
CA LEU A 21 -5.83 -14.94 32.09
C LEU A 21 -6.11 -13.44 31.98
N LYS A 22 -7.29 -12.98 32.40
CA LYS A 22 -7.60 -11.54 32.45
C LYS A 22 -6.70 -10.79 33.42
N ALA A 23 -6.40 -11.36 34.58
CA ALA A 23 -5.50 -10.75 35.56
C ALA A 23 -4.06 -10.67 35.03
N GLU A 24 -3.57 -11.73 34.38
CA GLU A 24 -2.24 -11.75 33.75
C GLU A 24 -2.12 -10.73 32.62
N ILE A 25 -3.15 -10.57 31.77
CA ILE A 25 -3.17 -9.56 30.71
C ILE A 25 -3.12 -8.16 31.31
N ALA A 26 -3.94 -7.87 32.33
CA ALA A 26 -3.95 -6.57 33.00
C ALA A 26 -2.59 -6.25 33.64
N GLN A 27 -1.92 -7.23 34.24
CA GLN A 27 -0.57 -7.07 34.77
C GLN A 27 0.45 -6.80 33.65
N ARG A 28 0.31 -7.46 32.50
CA ARG A 28 1.17 -7.23 31.33
C ARG A 28 1.01 -5.82 30.79
N ASP A 29 -0.22 -5.34 30.65
CA ASP A 29 -0.52 -3.98 30.18
C ASP A 29 0.02 -2.92 31.15
N HIS A 30 -0.06 -3.17 32.46
CA HIS A 30 0.54 -2.32 33.48
C HIS A 30 2.07 -2.21 33.30
N LEU A 31 2.75 -3.35 33.14
CA LEU A 31 4.20 -3.37 32.94
C LEU A 31 4.59 -2.67 31.63
N ILE A 32 3.81 -2.83 30.56
CA ILE A 32 4.02 -2.10 29.30
C ILE A 32 3.99 -0.59 29.55
N GLN A 33 2.96 -0.11 30.26
CA GLN A 33 2.80 1.31 30.53
C GLN A 33 3.87 1.87 31.48
N GLU A 34 4.22 1.14 32.55
CA GLU A 34 5.28 1.54 33.50
C GLU A 34 6.64 1.67 32.83
N ASN A 35 6.95 0.79 31.88
CA ASN A 35 8.18 0.85 31.11
C ASN A 35 8.13 1.89 29.96
N GLY A 36 7.06 2.69 29.87
CA GLY A 36 6.90 3.73 28.86
C GLY A 36 6.73 3.18 27.44
N LEU A 37 6.19 1.97 27.31
CA LEU A 37 5.97 1.30 26.04
C LEU A 37 4.50 1.44 25.62
N VAL A 38 4.26 1.40 24.32
CA VAL A 38 2.92 1.48 23.70
C VAL A 38 2.77 0.43 22.61
N LEU A 39 1.56 -0.10 22.49
CA LEU A 39 1.18 -1.02 21.43
C LEU A 39 0.79 -0.22 20.19
N VAL A 40 1.38 -0.55 19.05
CA VAL A 40 1.08 0.05 17.76
C VAL A 40 0.63 -1.06 16.81
N GLU A 41 -0.52 -0.86 16.16
CA GLU A 41 -1.04 -1.80 15.18
C GLU A 41 -0.12 -1.84 13.96
N GLN A 42 0.23 -3.05 13.53
CA GLN A 42 0.98 -3.26 12.29
C GLN A 42 0.02 -3.14 11.10
N GLU A 43 0.39 -2.38 10.07
CA GLU A 43 -0.32 -2.45 8.79
C GLU A 43 -0.17 -3.88 8.21
N ALA A 44 -1.29 -4.49 7.82
CA ALA A 44 -1.24 -5.76 7.11
C ALA A 44 -0.69 -5.50 5.69
N ASP A 45 0.53 -5.98 5.41
CA ASP A 45 1.06 -5.98 4.06
C ASP A 45 0.17 -6.87 3.17
N GLU A 46 -0.55 -6.27 2.22
CA GLU A 46 -1.32 -7.01 1.21
C GLU A 46 -0.44 -7.93 0.34
N ALA A 47 0.88 -7.74 0.37
CA ALA A 47 1.86 -8.56 -0.34
C ALA A 47 2.09 -9.97 0.26
N SER A 48 1.50 -10.28 1.43
CA SER A 48 1.71 -11.58 2.11
C SER A 48 0.59 -12.61 1.88
N GLN A 49 -0.40 -12.33 1.02
CA GLN A 49 -1.36 -13.35 0.59
C GLN A 49 -0.74 -14.28 -0.47
N VAL A 50 0.18 -15.13 -0.04
CA VAL A 50 0.50 -16.35 -0.80
C VAL A 50 -0.60 -17.38 -0.52
N SER A 51 -1.34 -17.70 -1.58
CA SER A 51 -2.33 -18.76 -1.64
C SER A 51 -1.78 -20.07 -1.06
N VAL A 52 -2.40 -20.58 -0.01
CA VAL A 52 -2.25 -21.97 0.40
C VAL A 52 -3.59 -22.66 0.20
N GLU A 53 -3.73 -23.29 -0.95
CA GLU A 53 -4.73 -24.34 -1.16
C GLU A 53 -4.29 -25.57 -0.35
N SER A 54 -4.77 -25.68 0.88
CA SER A 54 -4.81 -26.98 1.56
C SER A 54 -5.84 -26.99 2.69
N SER A 55 -6.74 -27.95 2.59
CA SER A 55 -7.77 -28.28 3.55
C SER A 55 -7.17 -28.54 4.94
N GLY A 56 -7.63 -27.76 5.94
CA GLY A 56 -7.37 -28.04 7.36
C GLY A 56 -7.06 -26.79 8.18
N SER A 57 -8.10 -26.07 8.62
CA SER A 57 -8.07 -25.10 9.74
C SER A 57 -6.80 -24.23 9.87
N SER A 58 -6.46 -23.47 8.83
CA SER A 58 -5.43 -22.44 8.94
C SER A 58 -6.03 -21.20 9.61
N ILE A 59 -5.77 -21.04 10.91
CA ILE A 59 -5.99 -19.79 11.63
C ILE A 59 -5.15 -18.74 10.92
N SER A 60 -5.79 -17.79 10.23
CA SER A 60 -5.12 -16.60 9.70
C SER A 60 -4.67 -15.78 10.91
N ILE A 61 -3.40 -15.94 11.30
CA ILE A 61 -2.77 -15.14 12.35
C ILE A 61 -2.50 -13.78 11.71
N LYS A 62 -3.43 -12.83 11.90
CA LYS A 62 -3.10 -11.42 11.67
C LYS A 62 -1.88 -11.09 12.54
N PRO A 63 -0.85 -10.43 12.01
CA PRO A 63 0.27 -10.00 12.81
C PRO A 63 -0.26 -9.16 13.99
N GLY A 64 0.21 -9.50 15.20
CA GLY A 64 -0.18 -8.80 16.42
C GLY A 64 0.42 -7.38 16.47
N PRO A 65 -0.07 -6.54 17.38
CA PRO A 65 0.49 -5.22 17.60
C PRO A 65 1.97 -5.29 18.01
N LEU A 66 2.74 -4.32 17.53
CA LEU A 66 4.14 -4.14 17.86
C LEU A 66 4.29 -3.26 19.10
N LEU A 67 5.40 -3.42 19.82
CA LEU A 67 5.70 -2.65 21.02
C LEU A 67 6.77 -1.60 20.73
N PHE A 68 6.51 -0.35 21.05
CA PHE A 68 7.44 0.77 20.86
C PHE A 68 7.56 1.64 22.11
N SER A 69 8.67 2.36 22.25
CA SER A 69 8.75 3.44 23.23
C SER A 69 7.73 4.53 22.90
N ALA A 70 6.95 4.95 23.89
CA ALA A 70 6.02 6.06 23.80
C ALA A 70 6.72 7.35 23.34
N GLU A 71 7.98 7.54 23.70
CA GLU A 71 8.78 8.70 23.27
C GLU A 71 9.07 8.64 21.77
N THR A 72 9.45 7.48 21.24
CA THR A 72 9.68 7.29 19.81
C THR A 72 8.42 7.60 19.01
N ILE A 73 7.26 7.11 19.45
CA ILE A 73 5.98 7.39 18.79
C ILE A 73 5.66 8.88 18.84
N LYS A 74 5.85 9.54 19.98
CA LYS A 74 5.66 11.01 20.11
C LYS A 74 6.57 11.81 19.19
N LEU A 75 7.82 11.40 19.02
CA LEU A 75 8.76 12.08 18.10
C LEU A 75 8.29 11.98 16.65
N VAL A 76 7.83 10.80 16.23
CA VAL A 76 7.29 10.59 14.89
C VAL A 76 5.99 11.38 14.69
N GLU A 77 5.08 11.39 15.67
CA GLU A 77 3.85 12.20 15.68
C GLU A 77 4.14 13.70 15.53
N ARG A 78 5.18 14.20 16.22
CA ARG A 78 5.59 15.61 16.15
C ARG A 78 6.19 15.95 14.80
N ALA A 79 6.97 15.04 14.22
CA ALA A 79 7.62 15.27 12.93
C ALA A 79 6.66 15.14 11.76
N VAL A 80 5.65 14.26 11.84
CA VAL A 80 4.57 14.10 10.86
C VAL A 80 3.22 14.05 11.57
N PRO A 81 2.58 15.23 11.78
CA PRO A 81 1.27 15.30 12.41
C PRO A 81 0.17 14.67 11.55
N GLY A 82 -0.87 14.15 12.20
CA GLY A 82 -2.08 13.64 11.55
C GLY A 82 -2.39 12.19 11.90
N SER A 83 -3.51 11.69 11.39
CA SER A 83 -4.07 10.36 11.75
C SER A 83 -3.59 9.20 10.87
N SER A 84 -2.50 9.38 10.11
CA SER A 84 -1.94 8.27 9.32
C SER A 84 -1.24 7.24 10.21
N SER A 85 -1.09 6.01 9.72
CA SER A 85 -0.36 4.96 10.43
C SER A 85 1.11 5.32 10.67
N LEU A 86 1.74 4.60 11.60
CA LEU A 86 3.15 4.80 11.92
C LEU A 86 4.03 4.56 10.69
N ASP A 87 3.77 3.50 9.92
CA ASP A 87 4.51 3.16 8.70
C ASP A 87 4.43 4.26 7.64
N GLN A 88 3.23 4.83 7.43
CA GLN A 88 3.04 5.96 6.52
C GLN A 88 3.80 7.22 6.99
N LYS A 89 3.82 7.49 8.31
CA LYS A 89 4.58 8.61 8.87
C LYS A 89 6.09 8.42 8.67
N VAL A 90 6.61 7.23 8.94
CA VAL A 90 8.02 6.88 8.72
C VAL A 90 8.39 7.01 7.25
N ARG A 91 7.55 6.52 6.33
CA ARG A 91 7.78 6.66 4.88
C ARG A 91 7.87 8.13 4.46
N LYS A 92 6.94 8.98 4.93
CA LYS A 92 7.00 10.43 4.70
C LYS A 92 8.27 11.07 5.23
N LEU A 93 8.76 10.67 6.41
CA LEU A 93 10.03 11.16 6.95
C LEU A 93 11.22 10.79 6.07
N VAL A 94 11.24 9.56 5.55
CA VAL A 94 12.28 9.12 4.62
C VAL A 94 12.25 9.91 3.31
N ASP A 95 11.06 10.13 2.75
CA ASP A 95 10.90 10.85 1.47
C ASP A 95 11.28 12.33 1.61
N THR A 96 10.88 12.97 2.72
CA THR A 96 11.27 14.36 3.02
C THR A 96 12.78 14.49 3.24
N ASN A 97 13.41 13.53 3.94
CA ASN A 97 14.87 13.51 4.10
C ASN A 97 15.60 13.36 2.76
N LYS A 98 15.12 12.47 1.87
CA LYS A 98 15.66 12.32 0.52
C LYS A 98 15.56 13.61 -0.27
N LYS A 99 14.40 14.27 -0.24
CA LYS A 99 14.20 15.55 -0.92
C LYS A 99 15.16 16.62 -0.38
N MET A 100 15.27 16.74 0.94
CA MET A 100 16.18 17.72 1.55
C MET A 100 17.65 17.48 1.17
N ARG A 101 18.09 16.22 1.11
CA ARG A 101 19.45 15.89 0.65
C ARG A 101 19.68 16.33 -0.80
N LYS A 102 18.71 16.07 -1.68
CA LYS A 102 18.78 16.52 -3.07
C LYS A 102 18.80 18.05 -3.18
N ASP A 103 17.93 18.74 -2.45
CA ASP A 103 17.91 20.21 -2.43
C ASP A 103 19.26 20.78 -1.94
N TYR A 104 19.91 20.11 -0.98
CA TYR A 104 21.24 20.48 -0.48
C TYR A 104 22.34 20.27 -1.54
N GLU A 105 22.35 19.13 -2.23
CA GLU A 105 23.30 18.86 -3.33
C GLU A 105 23.15 19.87 -4.47
N GLU A 106 21.91 20.19 -4.87
CA GLU A 106 21.63 21.21 -5.89
C GLU A 106 22.10 22.61 -5.46
N MET A 107 21.91 22.96 -4.19
CA MET A 107 22.39 24.23 -3.63
C MET A 107 23.93 24.30 -3.64
N GLU A 108 24.62 23.24 -3.26
CA GLU A 108 26.09 23.17 -3.30
C GLU A 108 26.62 23.35 -4.73
N GLN A 109 25.99 22.68 -5.71
CA GLN A 109 26.33 22.83 -7.13
C GLN A 109 26.10 24.26 -7.61
N SER A 110 24.98 24.87 -7.26
CA SER A 110 24.65 26.27 -7.61
C SER A 110 25.71 27.25 -7.07
N ILE A 111 26.11 27.11 -5.81
CA ILE A 111 27.17 27.94 -5.20
C ILE A 111 28.50 27.74 -5.93
N TYR A 112 28.86 26.50 -6.26
CA TYR A 112 30.08 26.18 -6.98
C TYR A 112 30.11 26.82 -8.38
N SER A 113 29.03 26.66 -9.15
CA SER A 113 28.87 27.26 -10.49
C SER A 113 28.93 28.79 -10.45
N GLN A 114 28.30 29.42 -9.45
CA GLN A 114 28.34 30.87 -9.27
C GLN A 114 29.77 31.37 -8.96
N ARG A 115 30.53 30.64 -8.13
CA ARG A 115 31.93 30.97 -7.82
C ARG A 115 32.82 30.90 -9.06
N ILE A 116 32.70 29.83 -9.87
CA ILE A 116 33.45 29.68 -11.11
C ILE A 116 33.09 30.79 -12.11
N SER A 117 31.80 31.06 -12.29
CA SER A 117 31.35 32.12 -13.19
C SER A 117 31.92 33.48 -12.81
N ARG A 118 31.91 33.85 -11.52
CA ARG A 118 32.50 35.11 -11.04
C ARG A 118 34.02 35.17 -11.25
N ALA A 119 34.74 34.09 -10.97
CA ALA A 119 36.19 34.03 -11.20
C ALA A 119 36.54 34.22 -12.69
N ASN A 120 35.79 33.60 -13.60
CA ASN A 120 36.00 33.74 -15.04
C ASN A 120 35.64 35.15 -15.55
N HIS A 121 34.60 35.79 -15.02
CA HIS A 121 34.27 37.19 -15.37
C HIS A 121 35.35 38.17 -14.89
N GLN A 122 35.96 37.91 -13.73
CA GLN A 122 37.00 38.76 -13.17
C GLN A 122 38.34 38.62 -13.92
N ALA A 123 38.66 37.42 -14.42
CA ALA A 123 39.86 37.18 -15.23
C ALA A 123 39.81 37.87 -16.62
N ASN A 124 38.63 37.98 -17.24
CA ASN A 124 38.46 38.63 -18.54
C ASN A 124 38.59 40.16 -18.51
N LEU A 125 38.36 40.80 -17.36
CA LEU A 125 38.41 42.27 -17.21
C LEU A 125 39.84 42.81 -16.98
N ALA A 126 40.80 41.97 -16.58
CA ALA A 126 42.16 42.37 -16.22
C ALA A 126 43.19 42.30 -17.38
N GLY A 127 42.78 41.90 -18.59
CA GLY A 127 43.68 41.48 -19.67
C GLY A 127 43.96 42.46 -20.81
N HIS A 128 43.61 43.75 -20.71
CA HIS A 128 43.84 44.70 -21.81
C HIS A 128 44.73 45.89 -21.41
N GLY A 129 45.99 45.84 -21.86
CA GLY A 129 46.95 46.95 -21.88
C GLY A 129 47.48 47.19 -23.31
N PRO A 130 47.89 48.42 -23.67
CA PRO A 130 48.01 48.84 -25.07
C PRO A 130 49.46 48.88 -25.56
N THR A 131 49.92 47.88 -26.34
CA THR A 131 51.08 47.99 -27.26
C THR A 131 51.08 46.86 -28.30
N ASP A 132 51.50 47.18 -29.54
CA ASP A 132 51.95 46.29 -30.65
C ASP A 132 50.95 45.90 -31.76
N GLU A 133 50.69 46.83 -32.67
CA GLU A 133 49.72 46.71 -33.79
C GLU A 133 50.00 45.57 -34.81
N VAL A 134 51.23 45.05 -34.93
CA VAL A 134 51.55 43.98 -35.92
C VAL A 134 51.42 42.56 -35.35
N ASN A 135 51.76 42.36 -34.06
CA ASN A 135 51.52 41.09 -33.36
C ASN A 135 50.04 40.93 -32.96
N ASN A 136 49.36 42.07 -32.76
CA ASN A 136 47.93 42.13 -32.45
C ASN A 136 47.06 41.67 -33.63
N THR A 137 47.44 41.87 -34.90
CA THR A 137 46.65 41.34 -36.05
C THR A 137 46.58 39.81 -36.05
N SER A 138 47.70 39.12 -35.84
CA SER A 138 47.73 37.65 -35.81
C SER A 138 47.04 37.09 -34.56
N LEU A 139 47.30 37.66 -33.37
CA LEU A 139 46.58 37.30 -32.14
C LEU A 139 45.07 37.58 -32.26
N ARG A 140 44.67 38.76 -32.77
CA ARG A 140 43.27 39.15 -32.97
C ARG A 140 42.55 38.22 -33.93
N THR A 141 43.20 37.80 -35.01
CA THR A 141 42.66 36.79 -35.93
C THR A 141 42.43 35.46 -35.20
N THR A 142 43.39 35.06 -34.35
CA THR A 142 43.29 33.84 -33.52
C THR A 142 42.15 33.93 -32.47
N TYR A 143 41.94 35.10 -31.87
CA TYR A 143 40.83 35.34 -30.94
C TYR A 143 39.48 35.42 -31.66
N GLU A 144 39.42 36.04 -32.84
CA GLU A 144 38.23 36.10 -33.69
C GLU A 144 37.81 34.68 -34.13
N ASP A 145 38.77 33.82 -34.48
CA ASP A 145 38.48 32.44 -34.87
C ASP A 145 38.03 31.58 -33.68
N LYS A 146 38.66 31.73 -32.51
CA LYS A 146 38.20 31.10 -31.27
C LYS A 146 36.80 31.59 -30.87
N PHE A 147 36.50 32.87 -31.06
CA PHE A 147 35.19 33.44 -30.78
C PHE A 147 34.13 32.91 -31.74
N LYS A 148 34.43 32.81 -33.03
CA LYS A 148 33.54 32.19 -34.03
C LYS A 148 33.28 30.72 -33.71
N GLU A 149 34.30 29.97 -33.30
CA GLU A 149 34.16 28.57 -32.92
C GLU A 149 33.32 28.42 -31.64
N ALA A 150 33.57 29.26 -30.63
CA ALA A 150 32.73 29.33 -29.43
C ALA A 150 31.27 29.70 -29.78
N ALA A 151 31.05 30.61 -30.74
CA ALA A 151 29.72 30.98 -31.21
C ALA A 151 29.01 29.83 -31.93
N LYS A 152 29.73 29.02 -32.73
CA LYS A 152 29.19 27.80 -33.35
C LYS A 152 28.80 26.76 -32.31
N GLN A 153 29.68 26.49 -31.35
CA GLN A 153 29.39 25.56 -30.25
C GLN A 153 28.19 26.03 -29.44
N LEU A 154 28.08 27.33 -29.16
CA LEU A 154 26.91 27.91 -28.50
C LEU A 154 25.63 27.72 -29.32
N ALA A 155 25.68 27.89 -30.64
CA ALA A 155 24.54 27.66 -31.52
C ALA A 155 24.11 26.19 -31.55
N GLU A 156 25.07 25.25 -31.60
CA GLU A 156 24.80 23.81 -31.55
C GLU A 156 24.18 23.41 -30.21
N LEU A 157 24.70 23.93 -29.09
CA LEU A 157 24.15 23.69 -27.75
C LEU A 157 22.72 24.25 -27.63
N LYS A 158 22.45 25.45 -28.17
CA LYS A 158 21.10 26.01 -28.22
C LYS A 158 20.14 25.16 -29.03
N PHE A 159 20.58 24.64 -30.18
CA PHE A 159 19.76 23.74 -31.00
C PHE A 159 19.45 22.43 -30.28
N LYS A 160 20.45 21.81 -29.64
CA LYS A 160 20.26 20.59 -28.82
C LYS A 160 19.33 20.85 -27.64
N LEU A 161 19.45 21.99 -26.99
CA LEU A 161 18.56 22.39 -25.91
C LEU A 161 17.11 22.50 -26.41
N GLN A 162 16.88 23.19 -27.53
CA GLN A 162 15.56 23.35 -28.11
C GLN A 162 14.94 22.01 -28.53
N GLU A 163 15.72 21.08 -29.08
CA GLU A 163 15.25 19.74 -29.41
C GLU A 163 14.88 18.96 -28.13
N ALA A 164 15.73 19.01 -27.10
CA ALA A 164 15.44 18.37 -25.81
C ALA A 164 14.19 18.97 -25.13
N GLU A 165 13.97 20.28 -25.22
CA GLU A 165 12.76 20.95 -24.71
C GLU A 165 11.49 20.48 -25.44
N ARG A 166 11.59 20.29 -26.76
CA ARG A 166 10.51 19.75 -27.59
C ARG A 166 10.22 18.29 -27.24
N GLU A 167 11.24 17.45 -27.11
CA GLU A 167 11.09 16.05 -26.69
C GLU A 167 10.48 15.95 -25.29
N ASN A 168 10.93 16.78 -24.35
CA ASN A 168 10.36 16.84 -23.00
C ASN A 168 8.85 17.17 -23.04
N THR A 169 8.45 18.15 -23.86
CA THR A 169 7.03 18.49 -24.06
C THR A 169 6.23 17.30 -24.63
N ASN A 170 6.79 16.56 -25.58
CA ASN A 170 6.16 15.36 -26.15
C ASN A 170 6.02 14.24 -25.11
N HIS A 171 7.04 14.03 -24.27
CA HIS A 171 7.01 13.05 -23.19
C HIS A 171 5.98 13.42 -22.12
N GLN A 172 5.89 14.69 -21.73
CA GLN A 172 4.86 15.18 -20.81
C GLN A 172 3.44 14.90 -21.34
N GLY A 173 3.19 15.17 -22.63
CA GLY A 173 1.91 14.82 -23.26
C GLY A 173 1.61 13.32 -23.24
N SER A 174 2.64 12.48 -23.44
CA SER A 174 2.50 11.02 -23.37
C SER A 174 2.19 10.53 -21.95
N ILE A 175 2.86 11.09 -20.93
CA ILE A 175 2.61 10.80 -19.52
C ILE A 175 1.15 11.10 -19.17
N ILE A 176 0.64 12.28 -19.51
CA ILE A 176 -0.75 12.67 -19.21
C ILE A 176 -1.75 11.67 -19.82
N ARG A 177 -1.51 11.21 -21.05
CA ARG A 177 -2.39 10.22 -21.70
C ARG A 177 -2.36 8.88 -20.99
N VAL A 178 -1.16 8.38 -20.65
CA VAL A 178 -0.97 7.10 -19.95
C VAL A 178 -1.56 7.17 -18.54
N GLU A 179 -1.34 8.25 -17.80
CA GLU A 179 -1.96 8.47 -16.48
C GLU A 179 -3.49 8.47 -16.58
N GLY A 180 -4.05 9.09 -17.61
CA GLY A 180 -5.49 9.05 -17.88
C GLY A 180 -6.01 7.64 -18.17
N GLN A 181 -5.26 6.83 -18.92
CA GLN A 181 -5.58 5.41 -19.14
C GLN A 181 -5.51 4.62 -17.84
N MET A 182 -4.45 4.81 -17.05
CA MET A 182 -4.25 4.13 -15.77
C MET A 182 -5.39 4.42 -14.78
N LYS A 183 -5.84 5.68 -14.68
CA LYS A 183 -7.00 6.04 -13.86
C LYS A 183 -8.28 5.31 -14.30
N ARG A 184 -8.53 5.22 -15.60
CA ARG A 184 -9.69 4.49 -16.14
C ARG A 184 -9.61 2.99 -15.86
N PHE A 185 -8.45 2.37 -16.09
CA PHE A 185 -8.27 0.95 -15.82
C PHE A 185 -8.38 0.62 -14.34
N LYS A 186 -7.84 1.48 -13.46
CA LYS A 186 -8.02 1.34 -12.02
C LYS A 186 -9.49 1.38 -11.61
N ALA A 187 -10.25 2.38 -12.06
CA ALA A 187 -11.68 2.46 -11.77
C ALA A 187 -12.47 1.25 -12.32
N ASN A 188 -12.09 0.74 -13.50
CA ASN A 188 -12.71 -0.45 -14.07
C ASN A 188 -12.38 -1.72 -13.26
N ALA A 189 -11.14 -1.86 -12.79
CA ALA A 189 -10.74 -2.97 -11.93
C ALA A 189 -11.50 -2.94 -10.59
N GLU A 190 -11.58 -1.78 -9.93
CA GLU A 190 -12.34 -1.60 -8.69
C GLU A 190 -13.84 -1.93 -8.87
N ALA A 191 -14.43 -1.56 -10.01
CA ALA A 191 -15.81 -1.91 -10.34
C ALA A 191 -16.00 -3.43 -10.53
N LEU A 192 -15.08 -4.09 -11.23
CA LEU A 192 -15.12 -5.54 -11.44
C LEU A 192 -14.90 -6.34 -10.16
N GLU A 193 -14.04 -5.86 -9.26
CA GLU A 193 -13.84 -6.47 -7.93
C GLU A 193 -15.13 -6.41 -7.10
N LYS A 194 -15.82 -5.27 -7.12
CA LYS A 194 -17.12 -5.13 -6.45
C LYS A 194 -18.16 -6.08 -7.05
N GLU A 195 -18.28 -6.15 -8.37
CA GLU A 195 -19.20 -7.07 -9.05
C GLU A 195 -18.90 -8.53 -8.72
N LEU A 196 -17.62 -8.91 -8.67
CA LEU A 196 -17.19 -10.25 -8.28
C LEU A 196 -17.64 -10.61 -6.86
N ASP A 197 -17.51 -9.69 -5.91
CA ASP A 197 -17.92 -9.93 -4.52
C ASP A 197 -19.45 -10.01 -4.37
N GLU A 198 -20.20 -9.24 -5.15
CA GLU A 198 -21.65 -9.36 -5.24
C GLU A 198 -22.06 -10.74 -5.78
N VAL A 199 -21.44 -11.21 -6.87
CA VAL A 199 -21.69 -12.53 -7.45
C VAL A 199 -21.32 -13.66 -6.47
N LYS A 200 -20.19 -13.55 -5.77
CA LYS A 200 -19.80 -14.52 -4.73
C LYS A 200 -20.84 -14.58 -3.60
N THR A 201 -21.35 -13.44 -3.18
CA THR A 201 -22.37 -13.35 -2.13
C THR A 201 -23.68 -13.98 -2.59
N GLN A 202 -24.14 -13.65 -3.80
CA GLN A 202 -25.32 -14.27 -4.41
C GLN A 202 -25.15 -15.79 -4.55
N ASN A 203 -23.98 -16.27 -4.98
CA ASN A 203 -23.70 -17.70 -5.11
C ASN A 203 -23.81 -18.43 -3.76
N ARG A 204 -23.27 -17.83 -2.68
CA ARG A 204 -23.38 -18.38 -1.33
C ARG A 204 -24.84 -18.43 -0.85
N GLN A 205 -25.60 -17.38 -1.12
CA GLN A 205 -27.02 -17.30 -0.77
C GLN A 205 -27.84 -18.36 -1.53
N LEU A 206 -27.66 -18.49 -2.84
CA LEU A 206 -28.33 -19.50 -3.65
C LEU A 206 -27.98 -20.93 -3.22
N LYS A 207 -26.71 -21.20 -2.88
CA LYS A 207 -26.30 -22.51 -2.32
C LYS A 207 -26.92 -22.81 -0.96
N LYS A 208 -27.18 -21.79 -0.15
CA LYS A 208 -27.90 -21.94 1.12
C LYS A 208 -29.38 -22.26 0.84
N GLU A 209 -30.02 -21.46 0.01
CA GLU A 209 -31.42 -21.66 -0.37
C GLU A 209 -31.66 -23.01 -1.03
N LEU A 210 -30.76 -23.47 -1.90
CA LEU A 210 -30.82 -24.79 -2.50
C LEU A 210 -30.84 -25.89 -1.42
N ARG A 211 -29.90 -25.85 -0.47
CA ARG A 211 -29.84 -26.82 0.64
C ARG A 211 -31.10 -26.77 1.51
N ASP A 212 -31.61 -25.58 1.81
CA ASP A 212 -32.85 -25.42 2.58
C ASP A 212 -34.05 -26.04 1.83
N LYS A 213 -34.12 -25.90 0.49
CA LYS A 213 -35.15 -26.52 -0.34
C LYS A 213 -34.98 -28.04 -0.47
N GLU A 214 -33.76 -28.55 -0.57
CA GLU A 214 -33.46 -29.99 -0.57
C GLU A 214 -33.92 -30.63 0.74
N ASN A 215 -33.59 -30.03 1.89
CA ASN A 215 -34.03 -30.49 3.21
C ASN A 215 -35.57 -30.52 3.30
N ALA A 216 -36.23 -29.43 2.89
CA ALA A 216 -37.70 -29.37 2.88
C ALA A 216 -38.32 -30.43 1.96
N LEU A 217 -37.71 -30.69 0.80
CA LEU A 217 -38.16 -31.73 -0.12
C LEU A 217 -38.05 -33.12 0.53
N ASP A 218 -36.97 -33.41 1.23
CA ASP A 218 -36.76 -34.70 1.89
C ASP A 218 -37.73 -34.92 3.07
N GLU A 219 -38.00 -33.88 3.88
CA GLU A 219 -39.06 -33.90 4.90
C GLU A 219 -40.44 -34.20 4.29
N GLN A 220 -40.75 -33.59 3.15
CA GLN A 220 -42.02 -33.84 2.44
C GLN A 220 -42.08 -35.26 1.85
N LYS A 221 -40.97 -35.79 1.31
CA LYS A 221 -40.90 -37.18 0.83
C LYS A 221 -41.13 -38.17 1.97
N GLU A 222 -40.54 -37.95 3.14
CA GLU A 222 -40.73 -38.80 4.32
C GLU A 222 -42.18 -38.76 4.80
N THR A 223 -42.77 -37.56 4.90
CA THR A 223 -44.19 -37.37 5.21
C THR A 223 -45.08 -38.10 4.21
N ASN A 224 -44.80 -37.98 2.91
CA ASN A 224 -45.56 -38.66 1.85
C ASN A 224 -45.45 -40.19 1.99
N LYS A 225 -44.25 -40.73 2.21
CA LYS A 225 -44.01 -42.16 2.45
C LYS A 225 -44.83 -42.69 3.64
N HIS A 226 -44.89 -41.94 4.75
CA HIS A 226 -45.72 -42.29 5.90
C HIS A 226 -47.21 -42.32 5.57
N LEU A 227 -47.71 -41.32 4.82
CA LEU A 227 -49.10 -41.26 4.38
C LEU A 227 -49.45 -42.42 3.44
N GLN A 228 -48.59 -42.73 2.47
CA GLN A 228 -48.75 -43.87 1.58
C GLN A 228 -48.85 -45.19 2.35
N SER A 229 -47.95 -45.41 3.32
CA SER A 229 -47.98 -46.60 4.19
C SER A 229 -49.28 -46.68 5.01
N ARG A 230 -49.83 -45.55 5.46
CA ARG A 230 -51.14 -45.51 6.16
C ARG A 230 -52.28 -45.87 5.22
N LEU A 231 -52.30 -45.33 4.01
CA LEU A 231 -53.32 -45.62 3.01
C LEU A 231 -53.32 -47.09 2.60
N GLU A 232 -52.13 -47.69 2.44
CA GLU A 232 -51.99 -49.11 2.11
C GLU A 232 -52.55 -50.00 3.22
N LYS A 233 -52.30 -49.68 4.49
CA LYS A 233 -52.91 -50.37 5.64
C LYS A 233 -54.44 -50.30 5.61
N TYR A 234 -55.02 -49.12 5.39
CA TYR A 234 -56.48 -48.97 5.29
C TYR A 234 -57.06 -49.74 4.11
N ARG A 235 -56.37 -49.75 2.96
CA ARG A 235 -56.79 -50.49 1.77
C ARG A 235 -56.80 -52.00 2.03
N ASN A 236 -55.78 -52.52 2.70
CA ASN A 236 -55.68 -53.93 3.07
C ASN A 236 -56.72 -54.34 4.14
N GLN A 237 -57.06 -53.45 5.07
CA GLN A 237 -58.14 -53.68 6.04
C GLN A 237 -59.51 -53.76 5.35
N ARG A 238 -59.75 -52.93 4.33
CA ARG A 238 -61.01 -52.89 3.57
C ARG A 238 -61.16 -54.06 2.58
N ALA A 239 -60.06 -54.69 2.19
CA ALA A 239 -60.03 -55.81 1.23
C ALA A 239 -60.12 -57.21 1.89
N ARG A 240 -60.10 -57.31 3.22
CA ARG A 240 -60.37 -58.60 3.89
C ARG A 240 -61.88 -58.89 3.84
N PRO A 241 -62.32 -60.04 3.29
CA PRO A 241 -63.71 -60.45 3.40
C PRO A 241 -64.04 -60.77 4.86
N LEU A 242 -65.27 -60.47 5.27
CA LEU A 242 -65.86 -60.85 6.56
C LEU A 242 -65.89 -62.37 6.74
#